data_AF-V8NIY2-F1
#
_entry.id   AF-V8NIY2-F1
#
_cell.length_a   1.000
_cell.length_b   1.000
_cell.length_c   1.000
_cell.angle_alpha   90.00
_cell.angle_beta   90.00
_cell.angle_gamma   90.00
#
_symmetry.space_group_name_H-M   'P 1'
#
loop_
_entity.id
_entity.type
_entity.pdbx_description
1 polymer ?
#
loop_
_entity_poly.entity_id
_entity_poly.type
_entity_poly.pdbx_seq_one_letter_code
_entity_poly.pdbx_strand_id
1 'polypeptide(L)'
;MQEVLIKLKKVNQHCAVRSRFIQPICLPEASMSFPDYYKCYVVGWGYLHENSSRYSNVVQEALIPIIPDYKCQNVDVYGAEISENMFCAGYLDG
;
A
#
# COMPACT_ATOMS: atom_id res chain seq x y z
N MET A 1 -5.74 3.26 -18.86
CA MET A 1 -4.29 3.09 -18.64
C MET A 1 -4.11 3.08 -17.14
N GLN A 2 -3.80 1.93 -16.54
CA GLN A 2 -3.67 1.83 -15.08
C GLN A 2 -2.19 1.97 -14.73
N GLU A 3 -1.84 3.09 -14.09
CA GLU A 3 -0.47 3.40 -13.71
C GLU A 3 -0.16 2.76 -12.37
N VAL A 4 0.71 1.75 -12.35
CA VAL A 4 1.35 1.29 -11.11
C VAL A 4 2.63 2.12 -10.94
N LEU A 5 2.67 3.00 -9.93
CA LEU A 5 3.83 3.83 -9.60
C LEU A 5 4.93 2.99 -8.90
N ILE A 6 5.60 2.09 -9.64
CA ILE A 6 6.84 1.47 -9.18
C ILE A 6 7.91 1.66 -10.25
N LYS A 7 8.82 2.62 -10.02
CA LYS A 7 10.02 2.82 -10.84
C LYS A 7 11.23 2.22 -10.13
N LEU A 8 11.65 1.03 -10.54
CA LEU A 8 12.91 0.46 -10.09
C LEU A 8 14.08 1.22 -10.71
N LYS A 9 14.98 1.75 -9.87
CA LYS A 9 16.21 2.42 -10.32
C LYS A 9 17.38 1.44 -10.27
N LYS A 10 18.08 1.28 -11.40
CA LYS A 10 19.34 0.54 -11.43
C LYS A 10 20.40 1.27 -10.62
N VAL A 11 21.21 0.53 -9.87
CA VAL A 11 22.38 1.07 -9.16
C VAL A 11 23.61 0.64 -9.96
N ASN A 12 24.40 1.60 -10.45
CA ASN A 12 25.58 1.33 -11.30
C ASN A 12 25.28 0.41 -12.49
N GLN A 13 24.13 0.58 -13.16
CA GLN A 13 23.63 -0.29 -14.24
C GLN A 13 23.30 -1.74 -13.84
N HIS A 14 23.43 -2.09 -12.56
CA HIS A 14 23.10 -3.41 -12.05
C HIS A 14 21.71 -3.43 -11.41
N CYS A 15 21.04 -4.57 -11.58
CA CYS A 15 19.79 -4.89 -10.91
C CYS A 15 20.07 -5.64 -9.60
N ALA A 16 19.07 -5.71 -8.73
CA ALA A 16 19.16 -6.51 -7.51
C ALA A 16 19.36 -8.01 -7.85
N VAL A 17 20.26 -8.67 -7.13
CA VAL A 17 20.51 -10.12 -7.28
C VAL A 17 19.54 -10.88 -6.39
N ARG A 18 18.79 -11.83 -6.98
CA ARG A 18 17.83 -12.66 -6.24
C ARG A 18 18.52 -13.48 -5.15
N SER A 19 17.90 -13.56 -3.99
CA SER A 19 18.35 -14.36 -2.85
C SER A 19 17.18 -14.73 -1.95
N ARG A 20 17.42 -15.45 -0.86
CA ARG A 20 16.37 -15.73 0.16
C ARG A 20 15.75 -14.47 0.78
N PHE A 21 16.40 -13.32 0.68
CA PHE A 21 15.94 -12.04 1.25
C PHE A 21 15.56 -11.01 0.17
N ILE A 22 15.79 -11.33 -1.11
CA ILE A 22 15.55 -10.43 -2.24
C ILE A 22 14.76 -11.20 -3.29
N GLN A 23 13.45 -10.95 -3.33
CA GLN A 23 12.52 -11.52 -4.31
C GLN A 23 11.60 -10.43 -4.85
N PRO A 24 11.21 -10.48 -6.13
CA PRO A 24 10.24 -9.55 -6.68
C PRO A 24 8.83 -9.89 -6.21
N ILE A 25 7.97 -8.87 -6.14
CA ILE A 25 6.53 -9.04 -6.00
C ILE A 25 5.87 -9.22 -7.37
N CYS A 26 4.75 -9.92 -7.42
CA CYS A 26 3.91 -10.01 -8.60
C CYS A 26 3.15 -8.69 -8.81
N LEU A 27 2.97 -8.29 -10.08
CA LEU A 27 2.00 -7.26 -10.43
C LEU A 27 0.62 -7.91 -10.62
N PRO A 28 -0.47 -7.25 -10.19
CA PRO A 28 -1.81 -7.74 -10.46
C PRO A 28 -2.10 -7.70 -11.96
N GLU A 29 -2.99 -8.58 -12.41
CA GLU A 29 -3.53 -8.52 -13.77
C GLU A 29 -4.40 -7.27 -13.94
N ALA A 30 -4.52 -6.74 -15.15
CA ALA A 30 -5.26 -5.50 -15.41
C ALA A 30 -6.76 -5.60 -15.04
N SER A 31 -7.33 -6.81 -15.03
CA SER A 31 -8.71 -7.09 -14.63
C SER A 31 -8.85 -7.59 -13.20
N MET A 32 -7.75 -7.71 -12.46
CA MET A 32 -7.78 -8.20 -11.09
C MET A 32 -8.41 -7.15 -10.17
N SER A 33 -9.48 -7.54 -9.49
CA SER A 33 -10.06 -6.78 -8.39
C SER A 33 -9.99 -7.61 -7.11
N PHE A 34 -9.92 -6.91 -5.98
CA PHE A 34 -10.00 -7.54 -4.67
C PHE A 34 -11.40 -7.31 -4.10
N PRO A 35 -12.00 -8.32 -3.42
CA PRO A 35 -13.31 -8.15 -2.81
C PRO A 35 -13.24 -7.16 -1.64
N ASP A 36 -14.38 -6.55 -1.34
CA ASP A 36 -14.56 -5.74 -0.14
C ASP A 36 -14.07 -6.47 1.10
N TYR A 37 -13.35 -5.75 1.97
CA TYR A 37 -12.77 -6.27 3.21
C TYR A 37 -11.72 -7.38 3.02
N TYR A 38 -11.21 -7.58 1.81
CA TYR A 38 -10.04 -8.42 1.58
C TYR A 38 -8.88 -7.95 2.44
N LYS A 39 -8.26 -8.88 3.19
CA LYS A 39 -7.17 -8.56 4.11
C LYS A 39 -5.83 -8.58 3.38
N CYS A 40 -5.08 -7.49 3.51
CA CYS A 40 -3.75 -7.32 2.94
C CYS A 40 -2.75 -6.85 4.01
N TYR A 41 -1.46 -6.98 3.70
CA TYR A 41 -0.40 -6.50 4.57
C TYR A 41 0.20 -5.21 4.01
N VAL A 42 0.41 -4.24 4.88
CA VAL A 42 1.30 -3.11 4.63
C VAL A 42 2.58 -3.31 5.44
N VAL A 43 3.74 -3.06 4.81
CA VAL A 43 5.07 -3.28 5.40
C VAL A 43 5.94 -2.04 5.23
N GLY A 44 6.72 -1.68 6.25
CA GLY A 44 7.60 -0.51 6.17
C GLY A 44 8.34 -0.14 7.46
N TRP A 45 9.12 0.95 7.40
CA TRP A 45 9.90 1.50 8.52
C TRP A 45 9.34 2.85 9.02
N GLY A 46 8.07 3.14 8.73
CA GLY A 46 7.43 4.40 9.09
C GLY A 46 7.41 4.69 10.59
N TYR A 47 6.77 5.80 10.95
CA TYR A 47 6.50 6.13 12.34
C TYR A 47 5.55 5.11 12.97
N LEU A 48 5.83 4.72 14.22
CA LEU A 48 4.97 3.79 14.97
C LEU A 48 3.70 4.48 15.51
N HIS A 49 3.73 5.81 15.65
CA HIS A 49 2.64 6.64 16.13
C HIS A 49 2.68 8.00 15.39
N GLU A 50 1.53 8.65 15.23
CA GLU A 50 1.39 9.89 14.43
C GLU A 50 2.34 11.03 14.86
N ASN A 51 2.59 11.15 16.17
CA ASN A 51 3.44 12.20 16.75
C ASN A 51 4.90 11.77 16.95
N SER A 52 5.33 10.65 16.36
CA SER A 52 6.73 10.22 16.46
C SER A 52 7.64 11.09 15.60
N SER A 53 8.83 11.41 16.13
CA SER A 53 9.92 12.03 15.38
C SER A 53 10.95 11.02 14.87
N ARG A 54 10.76 9.73 15.13
CA ARG A 54 11.71 8.66 14.82
C ARG A 54 11.06 7.54 14.04
N TYR A 55 11.72 7.15 12.94
CA TYR A 55 11.41 5.96 12.15
C TYR A 55 11.73 4.68 12.92
N SER A 56 11.05 3.59 12.54
CA SER A 56 11.36 2.28 13.09
C SER A 56 12.73 1.79 12.60
N ASN A 57 13.54 1.21 13.49
CA ASN A 57 14.82 0.60 13.14
C ASN A 57 14.68 -0.81 12.55
N VAL A 58 13.49 -1.42 12.71
CA VAL A 58 13.15 -2.75 12.19
C VAL A 58 11.93 -2.64 11.29
N VAL A 59 11.81 -3.52 10.30
CA VAL A 59 10.63 -3.52 9.43
C VAL A 59 9.41 -3.89 10.28
N GLN A 60 8.32 -3.17 10.07
CA GLN A 60 7.02 -3.44 10.68
C GLN A 60 6.06 -3.95 9.61
N GLU A 61 5.03 -4.67 10.04
CA GLU A 61 3.91 -5.09 9.21
C GLU A 61 2.59 -4.89 9.93
N ALA A 62 1.52 -4.63 9.18
CA ALA A 62 0.17 -4.56 9.70
C ALA A 62 -0.82 -5.22 8.74
N LEU A 63 -1.76 -6.00 9.29
CA LEU A 63 -2.86 -6.62 8.55
C LEU A 63 -4.07 -5.68 8.55
N ILE A 64 -4.44 -5.20 7.37
CA ILE A 64 -5.54 -4.25 7.17
C ILE A 64 -6.53 -4.75 6.11
N PRO A 65 -7.82 -4.43 6.23
CA PRO A 65 -8.79 -4.74 5.19
C PRO A 65 -8.82 -3.63 4.12
N ILE A 66 -9.13 -4.00 2.88
CA ILE A 66 -9.56 -3.05 1.85
C ILE A 66 -10.93 -2.49 2.27
N ILE A 67 -11.08 -1.17 2.23
CA ILE A 67 -12.31 -0.46 2.53
C ILE A 67 -13.10 -0.32 1.21
N PRO A 68 -14.39 -0.66 1.18
CA PRO A 68 -15.23 -0.45 -0.01
C PRO A 68 -15.21 1.00 -0.48
N ASP A 69 -15.12 1.22 -1.80
CA ASP A 69 -14.98 2.55 -2.39
C ASP A 69 -16.08 3.53 -1.92
N TYR A 70 -17.33 3.06 -1.86
CA TYR A 70 -18.47 3.88 -1.43
C TYR A 70 -18.35 4.38 0.02
N LYS A 71 -17.65 3.63 0.91
CA LYS A 71 -17.38 4.07 2.27
C LYS A 71 -16.27 5.12 2.28
N CYS A 72 -15.23 4.92 1.48
CA CYS A 72 -14.11 5.86 1.44
C CYS A 72 -14.51 7.21 0.81
N GLN A 73 -15.37 7.16 -0.21
CA GLN A 73 -15.94 8.32 -0.90
C GLN A 73 -17.10 8.98 -0.12
N ASN A 74 -17.44 8.48 1.08
CA ASN A 74 -18.38 9.16 1.94
C ASN A 74 -17.80 10.50 2.40
N VAL A 75 -18.63 11.55 2.46
CA VAL A 75 -18.24 12.91 2.88
C VAL A 75 -17.68 12.96 4.31
N ASP A 76 -18.10 12.04 5.17
CA ASP A 76 -17.63 11.93 6.55
C ASP A 76 -16.24 11.27 6.65
N VAL A 77 -15.69 10.75 5.54
CA VAL A 77 -14.38 10.09 5.47
C VAL A 77 -13.39 10.90 4.64
N TYR A 78 -13.40 10.74 3.31
CA TYR A 78 -12.55 11.52 2.38
C TYR A 78 -13.36 12.22 1.28
N GLY A 79 -14.61 11.84 1.05
CA GLY A 79 -15.49 12.48 0.07
C GLY A 79 -14.86 12.57 -1.32
N ALA A 80 -14.83 13.78 -1.87
CA ALA A 80 -14.32 14.08 -3.20
C ALA A 80 -12.78 14.08 -3.31
N GLU A 81 -12.05 13.86 -2.21
CA GLU A 81 -10.58 13.75 -2.27
C GLU A 81 -10.10 12.42 -2.86
N ILE A 82 -10.97 11.40 -2.88
CA ILE A 82 -10.68 10.10 -3.50
C ILE A 82 -10.96 10.16 -5.00
N SER A 83 -9.92 9.95 -5.80
CA SER A 83 -10.02 9.82 -7.27
C SER A 83 -10.24 8.37 -7.72
N GLU A 84 -10.63 8.18 -8.98
CA GLU A 84 -10.85 6.85 -9.59
C GLU A 84 -9.60 5.95 -9.63
N ASN A 85 -8.40 6.52 -9.44
CA ASN A 85 -7.13 5.79 -9.42
C ASN A 85 -6.64 5.46 -8.00
N MET A 86 -7.46 5.71 -6.98
CA MET A 86 -7.16 5.50 -5.57
C MET A 86 -8.14 4.49 -4.97
N PHE A 87 -7.69 3.78 -3.94
CA PHE A 87 -8.52 2.93 -3.10
C PHE A 87 -8.06 3.08 -1.64
N CYS A 88 -8.89 2.61 -0.71
CA CYS A 88 -8.64 2.78 0.72
C CYS A 88 -8.44 1.42 1.39
N ALA A 89 -7.58 1.39 2.41
CA ALA A 89 -7.35 0.21 3.23
C ALA A 89 -6.99 0.63 4.65
N GLY A 90 -7.55 -0.05 5.65
CA GLY A 90 -7.42 0.33 7.05
C GLY A 90 -8.71 0.14 7.85
N TYR A 91 -8.75 0.76 9.01
CA TYR A 91 -9.91 0.78 9.89
C TYR A 91 -10.36 2.24 10.07
N LEU A 92 -11.66 2.50 9.98
CA LEU A 92 -12.20 3.87 10.10
C LEU A 92 -12.24 4.35 11.56
N ASP A 93 -12.18 3.45 12.52
CA ASP A 93 -12.24 3.74 13.96
C ASP A 93 -10.86 4.08 14.54
N GLY A 94 -9.94 4.58 13.71
CA GLY A 94 -8.54 4.89 14.05
C GLY A 94 -8.38 6.04 15.03
#